data_AF-A0A0J9T0W3-F1
#
_entry.id   AF-A0A0J9T0W3-F1
#
_cell.length_a   1.000
_cell.length_b   1.000
_cell.length_c   1.000
_cell.angle_alpha   90.00
_cell.angle_beta   90.00
_cell.angle_gamma   90.00
#
_symmetry.space_group_name_H-M   'P 1'
#
loop_
_entity.id
_entity.type
_entity.pdbx_description
1 polymer ?
#
loop_
_entity_poly.entity_id
_entity_poly.type
_entity_poly.pdbx_seq_one_letter_code
_entity_poly.pdbx_strand_id
1 'polypeptide(L)'
;MECYNTMISVQTSESEGIDVCKKHIEQINEKIFEKFKNLDSLYDILYKFVNSQEEGHSIKCHLGKNCSEQYSEHIKLCHPVSHIGFCNALDKFKDTYNMHMKDGTTCENVPGYLYSPFGRDGRPIIFILLITIFAMTIIIFTVYKVNIIYL
;
A
#
# COMPACT_ATOMS: atom_id res chain seq x y z
N MET A 1 -5.83 20.80 -4.37
CA MET A 1 -7.21 21.11 -4.77
C MET A 1 -7.39 22.57 -5.18
N GLU A 2 -6.71 23.52 -4.55
CA GLU A 2 -6.84 24.95 -4.85
C GLU A 2 -6.54 25.30 -6.32
N CYS A 3 -5.39 24.90 -6.87
CA CYS A 3 -5.10 25.10 -8.30
C CYS A 3 -6.15 24.46 -9.23
N TYR A 4 -6.60 23.23 -8.94
CA TYR A 4 -7.61 22.55 -9.77
C TYR A 4 -8.92 23.35 -9.82
N ASN A 5 -9.38 23.85 -8.67
CA ASN A 5 -10.57 24.69 -8.58
C ASN A 5 -10.38 26.03 -9.30
N THR A 6 -9.21 26.65 -9.17
CA THR A 6 -8.87 27.89 -9.88
C THR A 6 -8.78 27.68 -11.39
N MET A 7 -8.22 26.57 -11.87
CA MET A 7 -8.11 26.24 -13.30
C MET A 7 -9.50 26.10 -13.94
N ILE A 8 -10.44 25.44 -13.25
CA ILE A 8 -11.83 25.33 -13.70
C ILE A 8 -12.48 26.71 -13.84
N SER A 9 -12.18 27.65 -12.93
CA SER A 9 -12.75 29.00 -12.98
C SER A 9 -12.16 29.91 -14.06
N VAL A 10 -10.96 29.59 -14.58
CA VAL A 10 -10.25 30.38 -15.60
C VAL A 10 -10.44 29.82 -17.00
N GLN A 11 -10.72 28.52 -17.14
CA GLN A 11 -11.03 27.91 -18.43
C GLN A 11 -12.31 28.46 -19.07
N THR A 12 -13.15 29.17 -18.30
CA THR A 12 -14.31 29.92 -18.78
C THR A 12 -13.98 31.34 -19.29
N SER A 13 -12.72 31.77 -19.21
CA SER A 13 -12.27 33.13 -19.59
C SER A 13 -10.95 33.12 -20.35
N GLU A 14 -10.96 32.75 -21.65
CA GLU A 14 -9.97 32.99 -22.74
C GLU A 14 -8.45 33.04 -22.45
N SER A 15 -7.97 32.55 -21.31
CA SER A 15 -6.56 32.52 -20.91
C SER A 15 -6.11 31.06 -20.88
N GLU A 16 -4.91 30.80 -21.39
CA GLU A 16 -4.23 29.50 -21.22
C GLU A 16 -4.05 29.22 -19.72
N GLY A 17 -4.99 28.47 -19.14
CA GLY A 17 -5.16 28.28 -17.69
C GLY A 17 -3.95 27.70 -16.94
N ILE A 18 -2.88 27.33 -17.66
CA ILE A 18 -1.61 26.85 -17.13
C ILE A 18 -0.90 27.95 -16.31
N ASP A 19 -0.96 29.22 -16.72
CA ASP A 19 -0.17 30.29 -16.08
C ASP A 19 -0.72 30.66 -14.68
N VAL A 20 -2.03 30.50 -14.46
CA VAL A 20 -2.69 30.82 -13.17
C VAL A 20 -2.24 29.87 -12.06
N CYS A 21 -1.97 28.62 -12.40
CA CYS A 21 -1.50 27.63 -11.45
C CYS A 21 0.02 27.65 -11.23
N LYS A 22 0.79 28.44 -12.00
CA LYS A 22 2.26 28.39 -11.99
C LYS A 22 2.91 28.60 -10.61
N LYS A 23 2.26 29.35 -9.71
CA LYS A 23 2.71 29.57 -8.33
C LYS A 23 2.28 28.48 -7.34
N HIS A 24 1.27 27.67 -7.70
CA HIS A 24 0.69 26.60 -6.88
C HIS A 24 1.04 25.20 -7.40
N ILE A 25 1.61 25.10 -8.61
CA ILE A 25 2.29 23.92 -9.08
C ILE A 25 3.59 23.87 -8.28
N GLU A 26 3.60 23.11 -7.18
CA GLU A 26 4.84 22.49 -6.74
C GLU A 26 5.46 21.88 -7.98
N GLN A 27 6.70 22.28 -8.32
CA GLN A 27 7.34 21.80 -9.54
C GLN A 27 7.24 20.28 -9.56
N ILE A 28 6.39 19.75 -10.44
CA ILE A 28 6.35 18.34 -10.77
C ILE A 28 7.66 18.11 -11.52
N ASN A 29 8.72 17.91 -10.76
CA ASN A 29 9.99 17.54 -11.32
C ASN A 29 9.86 16.13 -11.89
N GLU A 30 10.81 15.79 -12.76
CA GLU A 30 10.81 14.53 -13.49
C GLU A 30 10.62 13.31 -12.58
N LYS A 31 11.20 13.32 -11.37
CA LYS A 31 11.08 12.23 -10.39
C LYS A 31 9.65 12.07 -9.85
N ILE A 32 8.93 13.16 -9.61
CA ILE A 32 7.53 13.12 -9.19
C ILE A 32 6.67 12.61 -10.34
N PHE A 33 6.93 13.08 -11.56
CA PHE A 33 6.19 12.65 -12.75
C PHE A 33 6.37 11.16 -13.05
N GLU A 34 7.59 10.65 -12.92
CA GLU A 34 7.89 9.22 -13.08
C GLU A 34 7.12 8.37 -12.07
N LYS A 35 7.03 8.82 -10.81
CA LYS A 35 6.23 8.14 -9.78
C LYS A 35 4.74 8.10 -10.11
N PHE A 36 4.20 9.18 -10.68
CA PHE A 36 2.82 9.18 -11.15
C PHE A 36 2.59 8.19 -12.30
N LYS A 37 3.51 8.14 -13.28
CA LYS A 37 3.43 7.15 -14.37
C LYS A 37 3.49 5.71 -13.86
N ASN A 38 4.37 5.44 -12.90
CA ASN A 38 4.49 4.12 -12.27
C ASN A 38 3.19 3.74 -11.54
N LEU A 39 2.58 4.67 -10.79
CA LEU A 39 1.27 4.43 -10.17
C LEU A 39 0.18 4.18 -11.20
N ASP A 40 0.09 5.00 -12.24
CA ASP A 40 -0.92 4.88 -13.29
C ASP A 40 -0.85 3.52 -14.00
N SER A 41 0.37 3.13 -14.42
CA SER A 41 0.61 1.81 -15.02
C SER A 41 0.27 0.68 -14.07
N LEU A 42 0.57 0.82 -12.77
CA LEU A 42 0.28 -0.21 -11.78
C LEU A 42 -1.24 -0.37 -11.58
N TYR A 43 -1.99 0.73 -11.53
CA TYR A 43 -3.46 0.71 -11.43
C TYR A 43 -4.13 0.15 -12.68
N ASP A 44 -3.61 0.40 -13.88
CA ASP A 44 -4.11 -0.22 -15.12
C ASP A 44 -3.99 -1.75 -15.07
N ILE A 45 -2.83 -2.27 -14.63
CA ILE A 45 -2.62 -3.72 -14.47
C ILE A 45 -3.56 -4.30 -13.40
N LEU A 46 -3.74 -3.61 -12.27
CA LEU A 46 -4.68 -4.03 -11.23
C LEU A 46 -6.12 -4.08 -11.74
N TYR A 47 -6.55 -3.05 -12.47
CA TYR A 47 -7.90 -3.02 -13.04
C TYR A 47 -8.14 -4.18 -13.99
N LYS A 48 -7.17 -4.50 -14.86
CA LYS A 48 -7.23 -5.67 -15.72
C LYS A 48 -7.31 -6.95 -14.91
N PHE A 49 -6.44 -7.12 -13.90
CA PHE A 49 -6.45 -8.30 -13.04
C PHE A 49 -7.77 -8.51 -12.28
N VAL A 50 -8.34 -7.44 -11.73
CA VAL A 50 -9.59 -7.50 -10.96
C VAL A 50 -10.78 -7.87 -11.87
N ASN A 51 -10.77 -7.39 -13.11
CA ASN A 51 -11.87 -7.58 -14.07
C ASN A 51 -11.67 -8.75 -15.04
N SER A 52 -10.55 -9.48 -14.97
CA SER A 52 -10.26 -10.62 -15.84
C SER A 52 -11.04 -11.89 -15.46
N GLN A 53 -12.24 -11.78 -14.88
CA GLN A 53 -13.04 -12.94 -14.46
C GLN A 53 -13.58 -13.73 -15.65
N GLU A 54 -13.93 -13.03 -16.74
CA GLU A 54 -14.39 -13.64 -17.99
C GLU A 54 -13.22 -14.07 -18.89
N GLU A 55 -11.98 -13.73 -18.53
CA GLU A 55 -10.78 -14.13 -19.26
C GLU A 55 -10.33 -15.54 -18.87
N GLY A 56 -9.52 -16.16 -19.72
CA GLY A 56 -8.95 -17.48 -19.43
C GLY A 56 -8.06 -17.47 -18.17
N HIS A 57 -8.10 -18.56 -17.41
CA HIS A 57 -7.36 -18.72 -16.14
C HIS A 57 -5.86 -18.32 -16.24
N SER A 58 -5.19 -18.72 -17.33
CA SER A 58 -3.79 -18.37 -17.59
C SER A 58 -3.55 -16.85 -17.66
N ILE A 59 -4.44 -16.11 -18.32
CA ILE A 59 -4.32 -14.65 -18.49
C ILE A 59 -4.51 -13.96 -17.14
N LYS A 60 -5.53 -14.35 -16.39
CA LYS A 60 -5.76 -13.86 -15.03
C LYS A 60 -4.52 -14.06 -14.14
N CYS A 61 -3.90 -15.25 -14.18
CA CYS A 61 -2.72 -15.53 -13.37
C CYS A 61 -1.50 -14.73 -13.80
N HIS A 62 -1.30 -14.56 -15.11
CA HIS A 62 -0.25 -13.69 -15.63
C HIS A 62 -0.42 -12.23 -15.17
N LEU A 63 -1.66 -11.70 -15.25
CA LEU A 63 -1.98 -10.36 -14.77
C LEU A 63 -1.73 -10.22 -13.26
N GLY A 64 -2.19 -11.18 -12.46
CA GLY A 64 -1.99 -11.17 -11.01
C GLY A 64 -0.51 -11.21 -10.62
N LYS A 65 0.28 -12.04 -11.30
CA LYS A 65 1.73 -12.12 -11.11
C LYS A 65 2.40 -10.79 -11.45
N ASN A 66 2.19 -10.28 -12.67
CA ASN A 66 2.76 -9.02 -13.12
C ASN A 66 2.37 -7.85 -12.20
N CYS A 67 1.11 -7.80 -11.76
CA CYS A 67 0.61 -6.81 -10.81
C CYS A 67 1.42 -6.81 -9.50
N SER A 68 1.59 -8.00 -8.90
CA SER A 68 2.32 -8.15 -7.63
C SER A 68 3.83 -7.89 -7.75
N GLU A 69 4.44 -8.26 -8.88
CA GLU A 69 5.85 -8.01 -9.17
C GLU A 69 6.12 -6.51 -9.34
N GLN A 70 5.30 -5.82 -10.14
CA GLN A 70 5.42 -4.37 -10.33
C GLN A 70 5.23 -3.59 -9.01
N TYR A 71 4.23 -3.98 -8.21
CA TYR A 71 4.06 -3.43 -6.87
C TYR A 71 5.32 -3.60 -6.01
N SER A 72 5.91 -4.80 -6.04
CA SER A 72 7.12 -5.13 -5.27
C SER A 72 8.36 -4.36 -5.72
N GLU A 73 8.42 -3.90 -6.96
CA GLU A 73 9.46 -2.96 -7.40
C GLU A 73 9.14 -1.53 -6.97
N HIS A 74 7.88 -1.08 -7.10
CA HIS A 74 7.49 0.29 -6.77
C HIS A 74 7.56 0.60 -5.27
N ILE A 75 7.28 -0.37 -4.40
CA ILE A 75 7.43 -0.23 -2.95
C ILE A 75 8.87 0.09 -2.53
N LYS A 76 9.89 -0.38 -3.29
CA LYS A 76 11.30 -0.04 -3.03
C LYS A 76 11.61 1.44 -3.28
N LEU A 77 10.78 2.12 -4.07
CA LEU A 77 10.89 3.56 -4.37
C LEU A 77 10.10 4.43 -3.35
N CYS A 78 9.39 3.80 -2.42
CA CYS A 78 8.77 4.49 -1.31
C CYS A 78 9.86 4.99 -0.35
N HIS A 79 9.81 6.29 -0.07
CA HIS A 79 10.59 6.90 1.00
C HIS A 79 9.61 7.66 1.91
N PRO A 80 9.33 7.15 3.13
CA PRO A 80 8.27 7.69 3.99
C PRO A 80 8.42 9.18 4.32
N VAL A 81 9.64 9.72 4.27
CA VAL A 81 9.92 11.13 4.60
C VAL A 81 9.80 12.04 3.37
N SER A 82 10.39 11.66 2.23
CA SER A 82 10.47 12.55 1.05
C SER A 82 9.39 12.30 0.01
N HIS A 83 8.68 11.17 0.09
CA HIS A 83 7.74 10.71 -0.93
C HIS A 83 6.47 10.11 -0.30
N ILE A 84 6.03 10.66 0.83
CA ILE A 84 4.90 10.13 1.60
C ILE A 84 3.61 10.02 0.75
N GLY A 85 3.36 10.94 -0.18
CA GLY A 85 2.20 10.87 -1.08
C GLY A 85 2.21 9.63 -1.97
N PHE A 86 3.38 9.30 -2.55
CA PHE A 86 3.57 8.09 -3.35
C PHE A 86 3.43 6.82 -2.50
N CYS A 87 4.03 6.81 -1.31
CA CYS A 87 3.89 5.71 -0.36
C CYS A 87 2.43 5.48 0.05
N ASN A 88 1.68 6.53 0.36
CA ASN A 88 0.27 6.45 0.70
C ASN A 88 -0.59 5.91 -0.45
N ALA A 89 -0.24 6.26 -1.70
CA ALA A 89 -0.92 5.73 -2.88
C ALA A 89 -0.67 4.22 -3.05
N LEU A 90 0.58 3.77 -2.86
CA LEU A 90 0.90 2.34 -2.86
C LEU A 90 0.23 1.58 -1.71
N ASP A 91 0.11 2.19 -0.53
CA ASP A 91 -0.58 1.57 0.60
C ASP A 91 -2.08 1.36 0.32
N LYS A 92 -2.74 2.35 -0.30
CA LYS A 92 -4.13 2.20 -0.78
C LYS A 92 -4.27 1.18 -1.91
N PHE A 93 -3.31 1.13 -2.83
CA PHE A 93 -3.28 0.14 -3.89
C PHE A 93 -3.28 -1.28 -3.31
N LYS A 94 -2.41 -1.53 -2.32
CA LYS A 94 -2.37 -2.80 -1.59
C LYS A 94 -3.74 -3.19 -1.04
N ASP A 95 -4.48 -2.25 -0.45
CA ASP A 95 -5.77 -2.55 0.14
C ASP A 95 -6.77 -3.07 -0.91
N THR A 96 -6.79 -2.45 -2.09
CA THR A 96 -7.63 -2.91 -3.20
C THR A 96 -7.22 -4.31 -3.67
N TYR A 97 -5.92 -4.56 -3.84
CA TYR A 97 -5.42 -5.89 -4.21
C TYR A 97 -5.78 -6.95 -3.16
N ASN A 98 -5.51 -6.69 -1.89
CA ASN A 98 -5.76 -7.63 -0.79
C ASN A 98 -7.25 -7.91 -0.61
N MET A 99 -8.10 -6.91 -0.86
CA MET A 99 -9.56 -7.11 -0.88
C MET A 99 -9.98 -8.04 -2.03
N HIS A 100 -9.41 -7.87 -3.23
CA HIS A 100 -9.68 -8.79 -4.35
C HIS A 100 -9.20 -10.22 -4.06
N MET A 101 -8.08 -10.36 -3.36
CA MET A 101 -7.46 -11.65 -3.02
C MET A 101 -8.01 -12.27 -1.72
N LYS A 102 -9.02 -11.66 -1.09
CA LYS A 102 -9.54 -12.06 0.24
C LYS A 102 -9.94 -13.53 0.31
N ASP A 103 -10.55 -14.04 -0.76
CA ASP A 103 -11.01 -15.44 -0.83
C ASP A 103 -9.93 -16.38 -1.39
N GLY A 104 -8.71 -15.88 -1.57
CA GLY A 104 -7.57 -16.59 -2.12
C GLY A 104 -7.48 -16.52 -3.64
N THR A 105 -6.46 -17.18 -4.19
CA THR A 105 -6.23 -17.31 -5.63
C THR A 105 -5.88 -18.74 -5.97
N THR A 106 -6.33 -19.21 -7.14
CA THR A 106 -5.91 -20.49 -7.71
C THR A 106 -4.64 -20.38 -8.54
N CYS A 107 -4.12 -19.17 -8.73
CA CYS A 107 -2.90 -18.91 -9.48
C CYS A 107 -1.66 -19.23 -8.67
N GLU A 108 -0.81 -20.11 -9.20
CA GLU A 108 0.52 -20.34 -8.62
C GLU A 108 1.37 -19.07 -8.70
N ASN A 109 2.18 -18.84 -7.66
CA ASN A 109 3.13 -17.73 -7.58
C ASN A 109 2.51 -16.33 -7.60
N VAL A 110 1.20 -16.20 -7.40
CA VAL A 110 0.54 -14.91 -7.15
C VAL A 110 0.30 -14.77 -5.64
N PRO A 111 0.91 -13.78 -4.96
CA PRO A 111 0.78 -13.65 -3.52
C PRO A 111 -0.67 -13.31 -3.14
N GLY A 112 -1.26 -14.05 -2.20
CA GLY A 112 -2.60 -13.74 -1.68
C GLY A 112 -2.68 -12.45 -0.84
N TYR A 113 -1.54 -11.83 -0.54
CA TYR A 113 -1.47 -10.64 0.30
C TYR A 113 -0.20 -9.82 -0.01
N LEU A 114 -0.36 -8.52 -0.15
CA LEU A 114 0.72 -7.54 -0.28
C LEU A 114 0.94 -6.80 1.04
N TYR A 115 2.20 -6.52 1.37
CA TYR A 115 2.60 -5.78 2.58
C TYR A 115 2.60 -4.27 2.35
N SER A 116 2.36 -3.50 3.42
CA SER A 116 2.38 -2.04 3.36
C SER A 116 3.79 -1.51 3.05
N PRO A 117 3.90 -0.43 2.26
CA PRO A 117 5.16 0.32 2.09
C PRO A 117 5.74 0.88 3.39
N PHE A 118 4.93 0.98 4.45
CA PHE A 118 5.37 1.43 5.76
C PHE A 118 5.89 0.28 6.66
N GLY A 119 6.04 -0.93 6.09
CA GLY A 119 6.47 -2.13 6.79
C GLY A 119 5.28 -2.95 7.30
N ARG A 120 5.55 -4.00 8.08
CA ARG A 120 4.49 -4.65 8.88
C ARG A 120 3.98 -3.60 9.85
N ASP A 121 2.73 -3.17 9.72
CA ASP A 121 1.99 -2.41 10.75
C ASP A 121 2.52 -2.87 12.10
N GLY A 122 3.00 -1.99 12.99
CA GLY A 122 3.73 -2.38 14.22
C GLY A 122 3.01 -3.35 15.19
N ARG A 123 1.82 -3.82 14.81
CA ARG A 123 1.01 -4.86 15.44
C ARG A 123 1.80 -6.13 15.83
N PRO A 124 2.59 -6.83 14.99
CA PRO A 124 3.19 -8.10 15.41
C PRO A 124 4.27 -7.90 16.48
N ILE A 125 5.03 -6.79 16.45
CA ILE A 125 6.05 -6.52 17.45
C ILE A 125 5.40 -6.26 18.82
N ILE A 126 4.34 -5.45 18.85
CA ILE A 126 3.58 -5.15 20.07
C ILE A 126 2.93 -6.42 20.63
N PHE A 127 2.32 -7.25 19.78
CA PHE A 127 1.70 -8.51 20.22
C PHE A 127 2.72 -9.51 20.76
N ILE A 128 3.91 -9.64 20.14
CA ILE A 128 4.99 -10.52 20.62
C ILE A 128 5.49 -10.05 21.99
N LEU A 129 5.69 -8.73 22.18
CA LEU A 129 6.10 -8.16 23.47
C LEU A 129 5.05 -8.39 24.56
N LEU A 130 3.77 -8.22 24.25
CA LEU A 130 2.68 -8.48 25.20
C LEU A 130 2.62 -9.95 25.63
N ILE A 131 2.74 -10.89 24.67
CA ILE A 131 2.71 -12.34 24.96
C ILE A 131 3.88 -12.74 25.85
N THR A 132 5.09 -12.23 25.58
CA THR A 132 6.27 -12.56 26.39
C THR A 132 6.14 -12.04 27.83
N ILE A 133 5.68 -10.81 28.04
CA ILE A 133 5.41 -10.27 29.38
C ILE A 133 4.37 -11.13 30.10
N PHE A 134 3.28 -11.48 29.42
CA PHE A 134 2.21 -12.29 30.00
C PHE A 134 2.71 -13.67 30.43
N ALA A 135 3.50 -14.35 29.58
CA ALA A 135 4.09 -15.64 29.89
C ALA A 135 5.03 -15.56 31.11
N MET A 136 5.87 -14.51 31.20
CA MET A 136 6.76 -14.30 32.34
C MET A 136 5.98 -14.09 33.65
N THR A 137 4.89 -13.32 33.63
CA THR A 137 4.05 -13.11 34.82
C THR A 137 3.40 -14.41 35.30
N ILE A 138 2.93 -15.26 34.38
CA ILE A 138 2.35 -16.57 34.72
C ILE A 138 3.40 -17.48 35.37
N ILE A 139 4.61 -17.55 34.80
CA ILE A 139 5.71 -18.36 35.35
C ILE A 139 6.10 -17.90 36.76
N ILE A 140 6.22 -16.58 36.97
CA ILE A 140 6.55 -16.04 38.29
C ILE A 140 5.43 -16.37 39.30
N PHE A 141 4.16 -16.21 38.90
CA PHE A 141 3.02 -16.50 39.76
C PHE A 141 2.93 -17.98 40.16
N THR A 142 3.18 -18.90 39.23
CA THR A 142 3.19 -20.33 39.53
C THR A 142 4.33 -20.71 40.46
N VAL A 143 5.55 -20.21 40.23
CA VAL A 143 6.70 -20.45 41.12
C VAL A 143 6.44 -19.89 42.52
N TYR A 144 5.92 -18.66 42.63
CA TYR A 144 5.63 -18.03 43.91
C TYR A 144 4.56 -18.80 44.71
N LYS A 145 3.48 -19.24 44.03
CA LYS A 145 2.41 -20.02 44.67
C LYS A 145 2.91 -21.39 45.15
N VAL A 146 3.76 -22.05 44.37
CA VAL A 146 4.34 -23.34 44.73
C VAL A 146 5.27 -23.19 45.95
N ASN A 147 6.12 -22.18 45.99
CA ASN A 147 7.02 -21.93 47.13
C ASN A 147 6.30 -21.65 48.46
N ILE A 148 5.14 -20.96 48.43
CA ILE A 148 4.34 -20.71 49.64
C ILE A 148 3.69 -22.00 50.18
N ILE A 149 3.41 -22.99 49.34
CA ILE A 149 2.81 -24.27 49.77
C ILE A 149 3.86 -25.18 50.46
N TYR A 150 5.14 -25.00 50.15
CA TYR A 150 6.25 -25.78 50.71
C TYR A 150 6.92 -25.14 51.95
N LEU A 151 6.40 -24.00 52.44
CA LEU A 151 6.82 -23.32 53.67
C LEU A 151 5.81 -23.57 54.79
#